data_AF-A0A925LVL5-F1
#
_entry.id   AF-A0A925LVL5-F1
#
_cell.length_a   1.000
_cell.length_b   1.000
_cell.length_c   1.000
_cell.angle_alpha   90.00
_cell.angle_beta   90.00
_cell.angle_gamma   90.00
#
_symmetry.space_group_name_H-M   'P 1'
#
loop_
_entity.id
_entity.type
_entity.pdbx_description
1 polymer ?
#
loop_
_entity_poly.entity_id
_entity_poly.type
_entity_poly.pdbx_seq_one_letter_code
_entity_poly.pdbx_strand_id
1 'polypeptide(L)'
;MQTYLSETRPKDSLDTHQKALNVNLDTRRYGTFAEIGAGQEVVRWFLRVGGGAGTIAKSMSAYDMKVSDAIYGRAARYVCRERLQAMLNYEHQLNLDRLRDVRGDTSTFFTFADTVAARGYKGISECHGWMGIKFQAHPRDEDSQIIIHVRMLDSEAALQQEALGIVGVNLVYGAFALNHEPELLVDSLLDGLSTSRIEIDMIEFAGIAFRRIDNRLMSLKLVELGLSGAAMFAANGEVLQPSEFLYRKPILVERGSFRPVCNVNLDMLRCAHEKFAELSDVKGKDIAH
;
A
#
# COMPACT_ATOMS: atom_id res chain seq x y z
N MET A 1 24.69 29.08 -11.22
CA MET A 1 24.98 27.84 -10.47
C MET A 1 24.68 28.16 -9.01
N GLN A 2 23.42 28.00 -8.63
CA GLN A 2 22.90 28.39 -7.32
C GLN A 2 22.48 27.11 -6.63
N THR A 3 23.29 26.72 -5.65
CA THR A 3 23.10 25.54 -4.81
C THR A 3 21.81 25.76 -4.01
N TYR A 4 20.75 25.04 -4.36
CA TYR A 4 19.59 24.92 -3.47
C TYR A 4 20.05 24.10 -2.28
N LEU A 5 20.33 24.81 -1.19
CA LEU A 5 20.44 24.25 0.14
C LEU A 5 19.13 23.50 0.42
N SER A 6 19.21 22.17 0.51
CA SER A 6 18.15 21.39 1.14
C SER A 6 18.10 21.84 2.60
N GLU A 7 17.07 22.60 2.97
CA GLU A 7 16.76 22.84 4.36
C GLU A 7 16.53 21.49 5.04
N THR A 8 17.48 21.11 5.90
CA THR A 8 17.37 20.00 6.84
C THR A 8 16.10 20.18 7.66
N ARG A 9 15.08 19.33 7.49
CA ARG A 9 13.88 19.31 8.32
C ARG A 9 14.26 19.00 9.78
N PRO A 10 13.95 19.86 10.76
CA PRO A 10 13.77 19.44 12.13
C PRO A 10 12.25 19.49 12.39
N LYS A 11 11.59 18.36 12.19
CA LYS A 11 10.25 18.14 12.76
C LYS A 11 10.46 17.02 13.76
N ASP A 12 10.05 17.22 15.01
CA ASP A 12 9.91 16.14 15.99
C ASP A 12 8.83 15.17 15.46
N SER A 13 9.17 14.39 14.44
CA SER A 13 8.31 13.33 13.94
C SER A 13 8.28 12.27 15.02
N LEU A 14 7.08 11.83 15.35
CA LEU A 14 6.90 10.78 16.33
C LEU A 14 7.62 9.53 15.84
N ASP A 15 8.38 8.90 16.73
CA ASP A 15 8.99 7.61 16.42
C ASP A 15 7.90 6.52 16.30
N THR A 16 8.29 5.36 15.77
CA THR A 16 7.40 4.22 15.56
C THR A 16 6.70 3.80 16.85
N HIS A 17 7.39 3.86 17.99
CA HIS A 17 6.83 3.49 19.29
C HIS A 17 5.73 4.47 19.70
N GLN A 18 5.99 5.77 19.62
CA GLN A 18 5.04 6.83 19.94
C GLN A 18 3.81 6.79 19.04
N LYS A 19 3.99 6.55 17.73
CA LYS A 19 2.88 6.39 16.78
C LYS A 19 1.98 5.21 17.16
N ALA A 20 2.56 4.03 17.39
CA ALA A 20 1.80 2.85 17.78
C ALA A 20 1.10 3.05 19.13
N LEU A 21 1.78 3.65 20.11
CA LEU A 21 1.20 3.94 21.42
C LEU A 21 0.05 4.95 21.33
N ASN A 22 0.19 6.01 20.54
CA ASN A 22 -0.86 7.01 20.34
C ASN A 22 -2.13 6.40 19.77
N VAL A 23 -2.00 5.50 18.79
CA VAL A 23 -3.15 4.75 18.26
C VAL A 23 -3.75 3.86 19.34
N ASN A 24 -2.93 3.15 20.12
CA ASN A 24 -3.41 2.27 21.19
C ASN A 24 -4.17 2.99 22.30
N LEU A 25 -3.81 4.24 22.58
CA LEU A 25 -4.44 5.07 23.62
C LEU A 25 -5.72 5.78 23.13
N ASP A 26 -5.97 5.84 21.82
CA ASP A 26 -7.24 6.35 21.28
C ASP A 26 -8.34 5.30 21.44
N THR A 27 -9.12 5.45 22.50
CA THR A 27 -10.20 4.53 22.90
C THR A 27 -11.29 4.32 21.84
N ARG A 28 -11.32 5.14 20.78
CA ARG A 28 -12.24 4.97 19.65
C ARG A 28 -11.74 3.93 18.66
N ARG A 29 -10.44 3.72 18.51
CA ARG A 29 -9.88 2.87 17.45
C ARG A 29 -9.98 1.41 17.88
N TYR A 30 -10.68 0.58 17.12
CA TYR A 30 -10.83 -0.82 17.47
C TYR A 30 -10.92 -1.71 16.23
N GLY A 31 -10.05 -2.71 16.10
CA GLY A 31 -9.94 -3.38 14.82
C GLY A 31 -9.07 -4.61 14.75
N THR A 32 -8.87 -5.08 13.52
CA THR A 32 -8.18 -6.33 13.22
C THR A 32 -6.87 -6.07 12.48
N PHE A 33 -5.85 -6.86 12.80
CA PHE A 33 -4.62 -6.99 12.01
C PHE A 33 -4.60 -8.38 11.33
N ALA A 34 -4.52 -8.39 10.00
CA ALA A 34 -4.46 -9.62 9.21
C ALA A 34 -3.22 -9.62 8.31
N GLU A 35 -2.20 -10.37 8.70
CA GLU A 35 -0.87 -10.30 8.07
C GLU A 35 -0.53 -11.65 7.42
N ILE A 36 -0.11 -11.64 6.16
CA ILE A 36 0.28 -12.86 5.42
C ILE A 36 1.66 -12.67 4.80
N GLY A 37 2.60 -13.49 5.27
CA GLY A 37 3.98 -13.42 4.84
C GLY A 37 4.78 -12.41 5.66
N ALA A 38 6.11 -12.50 5.59
CA ALA A 38 7.03 -11.57 6.27
C ALA A 38 6.79 -11.36 7.80
N GLY A 39 6.22 -12.32 8.51
CA GLY A 39 5.96 -12.21 9.95
C GLY A 39 4.63 -11.55 10.30
N GLN A 40 4.48 -11.14 11.56
CA GLN A 40 3.35 -10.33 12.06
C GLN A 40 3.92 -9.08 12.71
N GLU A 41 4.70 -8.32 11.95
CA GLU A 41 5.55 -7.26 12.50
C GLU A 41 4.79 -5.98 12.79
N VAL A 42 3.69 -5.72 12.09
CA VAL A 42 2.88 -4.53 12.33
C VAL A 42 2.13 -4.68 13.64
N VAL A 43 1.34 -5.76 13.81
CA VAL A 43 0.61 -5.98 15.07
C VAL A 43 1.56 -6.15 16.27
N ARG A 44 2.76 -6.69 16.05
CA ARG A 44 3.77 -6.83 17.09
C ARG A 44 4.15 -5.49 17.71
N TRP A 45 4.22 -4.40 16.94
CA TRP A 45 4.41 -3.06 17.50
C TRP A 45 3.28 -2.68 18.45
N PHE A 46 2.03 -2.82 18.01
CA PHE A 46 0.86 -2.49 18.84
C PHE A 46 0.73 -3.38 20.08
N LEU A 47 1.21 -4.62 20.05
CA LEU A 47 1.28 -5.47 21.23
C LEU A 47 2.39 -5.04 22.20
N ARG A 48 3.57 -4.68 21.67
CA ARG A 48 4.77 -4.37 22.47
C ARG A 48 4.67 -3.04 23.21
N VAL A 49 4.08 -2.01 22.60
CA VAL A 49 4.02 -0.67 23.19
C VAL A 49 3.01 -0.55 24.35
N GLY A 50 2.16 -1.57 24.55
CA GLY A 50 1.11 -1.56 25.58
C GLY A 50 -0.15 -0.80 25.16
N GLY A 51 -1.24 -0.94 25.93
CA GLY A 51 -2.55 -0.36 25.60
C GLY A 51 -3.36 -1.10 24.52
N GLY A 52 -2.78 -2.12 23.89
CA GLY A 52 -3.39 -2.83 22.76
C GLY A 52 -4.74 -3.50 23.03
N ALA A 53 -5.08 -3.83 24.28
CA ALA A 53 -6.40 -4.41 24.61
C ALA A 53 -7.58 -3.49 24.25
N GLY A 54 -7.35 -2.17 24.26
CA GLY A 54 -8.34 -1.17 23.86
C GLY A 54 -8.47 -0.99 22.34
N THR A 55 -7.55 -1.55 21.55
CA THR A 55 -7.40 -1.28 20.11
C THR A 55 -7.47 -2.53 19.24
N ILE A 56 -6.91 -3.65 19.70
CA ILE A 56 -6.79 -4.90 18.95
C ILE A 56 -7.98 -5.78 19.31
N ALA A 57 -8.94 -5.89 18.40
CA ALA A 57 -10.04 -6.85 18.46
C ALA A 57 -9.55 -8.27 18.12
N LYS A 58 -8.71 -8.37 17.08
CA LYS A 58 -8.15 -9.63 16.60
C LYS A 58 -6.81 -9.41 15.89
N SER A 59 -5.92 -10.39 16.03
CA SER A 59 -4.75 -10.54 15.17
C SER A 59 -4.80 -11.93 14.53
N MET A 60 -4.46 -12.05 13.24
CA MET A 60 -4.40 -13.35 12.57
C MET A 60 -3.31 -13.40 11.49
N SER A 61 -2.84 -14.61 11.22
CA SER A 61 -1.96 -14.90 10.09
C SER A 61 -2.29 -16.25 9.45
N ALA A 62 -2.31 -16.30 8.11
CA ALA A 62 -2.69 -17.47 7.32
C ALA A 62 -1.62 -17.78 6.26
N TYR A 63 -0.55 -18.48 6.67
CA TYR A 63 0.60 -18.81 5.81
C TYR A 63 0.31 -19.90 4.77
N ASP A 64 -0.53 -20.87 5.11
CA ASP A 64 -0.87 -21.94 4.18
C ASP A 64 -1.84 -21.42 3.11
N MET A 65 -1.53 -21.70 1.84
CA MET A 65 -2.30 -21.21 0.70
C MET A 65 -3.75 -21.71 0.74
N LYS A 66 -4.01 -22.96 1.14
CA LYS A 66 -5.37 -23.51 1.23
C LYS A 66 -6.15 -22.91 2.40
N VAL A 67 -5.47 -22.69 3.53
CA VAL A 67 -6.08 -22.00 4.68
C VAL A 67 -6.45 -20.56 4.30
N SER A 68 -5.53 -19.82 3.67
CA SER A 68 -5.80 -18.47 3.18
C SER A 68 -6.93 -18.45 2.15
N ASP A 69 -6.95 -19.39 1.22
CA ASP A 69 -8.02 -19.52 0.22
C ASP A 69 -9.38 -19.86 0.84
N ALA A 70 -9.42 -20.66 1.92
CA ALA A 70 -10.65 -20.99 2.62
C ALA A 70 -11.25 -19.80 3.37
N ILE A 71 -10.42 -18.85 3.80
CA ILE A 71 -10.86 -17.65 4.53
C ILE A 71 -11.21 -16.52 3.55
N TYR A 72 -10.34 -16.26 2.56
CA TYR A 72 -10.39 -15.06 1.72
C TYR A 72 -10.77 -15.33 0.26
N GLY A 73 -11.03 -16.58 -0.11
CA GLY A 73 -11.26 -16.98 -1.49
C GLY A 73 -9.96 -17.14 -2.28
N ARG A 74 -10.07 -17.62 -3.53
CA ARG A 74 -8.91 -17.80 -4.41
C ARG A 74 -8.53 -16.49 -5.09
N ALA A 75 -7.24 -16.26 -5.24
CA ALA A 75 -6.67 -15.18 -6.03
C ALA A 75 -5.73 -15.75 -7.10
N ALA A 76 -5.55 -15.02 -8.22
CA ALA A 76 -4.66 -15.46 -9.31
C ALA A 76 -3.19 -15.56 -8.86
N ARG A 77 -2.80 -14.70 -7.93
CA ARG A 77 -1.49 -14.69 -7.26
C ARG A 77 -1.71 -14.58 -5.74
N TYR A 78 -0.73 -15.00 -4.95
CA TYR A 78 -0.86 -14.92 -3.49
C TYR A 78 -0.44 -13.56 -2.96
N VAL A 79 0.60 -12.94 -3.52
CA VAL A 79 0.97 -11.54 -3.26
C VAL A 79 0.44 -10.69 -4.40
N CYS A 80 -0.76 -10.12 -4.19
CA CYS A 80 -1.43 -9.25 -5.15
C CYS A 80 -2.45 -8.34 -4.47
N ARG A 81 -2.86 -7.29 -5.18
CA ARG A 81 -3.88 -6.35 -4.74
C ARG A 81 -5.23 -7.04 -4.47
N GLU A 82 -5.62 -8.00 -5.29
CA GLU A 82 -6.92 -8.68 -5.11
C GLU A 82 -6.97 -9.46 -3.78
N ARG A 83 -5.86 -10.11 -3.41
CA ARG A 83 -5.73 -10.79 -2.10
C ARG A 83 -5.86 -9.79 -0.96
N LEU A 84 -5.10 -8.69 -1.01
CA LEU A 84 -5.16 -7.65 0.02
C LEU A 84 -6.59 -7.13 0.19
N GLN A 85 -7.28 -6.83 -0.91
CA GLN A 85 -8.64 -6.31 -0.88
C GLN A 85 -9.63 -7.31 -0.28
N ALA A 86 -9.49 -8.61 -0.59
CA ALA A 86 -10.30 -9.67 0.00
C ALA A 86 -10.10 -9.74 1.53
N MET A 87 -8.85 -9.61 1.99
CA MET A 87 -8.52 -9.58 3.42
C MET A 87 -9.15 -8.38 4.12
N LEU A 88 -8.94 -7.17 3.58
CA LEU A 88 -9.53 -5.93 4.12
C LEU A 88 -11.05 -6.01 4.25
N ASN A 89 -11.72 -6.49 3.20
CA ASN A 89 -13.18 -6.57 3.17
C ASN A 89 -13.71 -7.61 4.14
N TYR A 90 -13.15 -8.82 4.12
CA TYR A 90 -13.62 -9.92 4.98
C TYR A 90 -13.45 -9.56 6.46
N GLU A 91 -12.28 -9.08 6.84
CA GLU A 91 -11.97 -8.82 8.24
C GLU A 91 -12.67 -7.59 8.79
N HIS A 92 -12.84 -6.56 7.96
CA HIS A 92 -13.63 -5.38 8.36
C HIS A 92 -15.11 -5.71 8.52
N GLN A 93 -15.68 -6.48 7.58
CA GLN A 93 -17.06 -6.94 7.70
C GLN A 93 -17.26 -7.77 8.97
N LEU A 94 -16.29 -8.63 9.32
CA LEU A 94 -16.34 -9.44 10.53
C LEU A 94 -16.33 -8.59 11.82
N ASN A 95 -15.57 -7.49 11.84
CA ASN A 95 -15.63 -6.53 12.94
C ASN A 95 -17.04 -5.93 13.06
N LEU A 96 -17.61 -5.47 11.93
CA LEU A 96 -18.95 -4.88 11.92
C LEU A 96 -20.01 -5.87 12.38
N ASP A 97 -20.04 -7.08 11.82
CA ASP A 97 -21.05 -8.10 12.13
C ASP A 97 -21.06 -8.48 13.62
N ARG A 98 -19.91 -8.44 14.28
CA ARG A 98 -19.75 -8.89 15.66
C ARG A 98 -19.85 -7.77 16.69
N LEU A 99 -19.45 -6.55 16.32
CA LEU A 99 -19.21 -5.48 17.29
C LEU A 99 -20.02 -4.22 17.03
N ARG A 100 -20.65 -4.07 15.86
CA ARG A 100 -21.36 -2.83 15.50
C ARG A 100 -22.47 -2.46 16.48
N ASP A 101 -23.24 -3.42 16.95
CA ASP A 101 -24.36 -3.13 17.86
C ASP A 101 -23.91 -2.83 19.29
N VAL A 102 -22.76 -3.37 19.70
CA VAL A 102 -22.24 -3.22 21.07
C VAL A 102 -21.31 -2.01 21.20
N ARG A 103 -20.57 -1.67 20.15
CA ARG A 103 -19.49 -0.65 20.17
C ARG A 103 -19.62 0.42 19.10
N GLY A 104 -20.51 0.26 18.11
CA GLY A 104 -20.52 1.11 16.92
C GLY A 104 -20.87 2.58 17.15
N ASP A 105 -21.36 2.95 18.34
CA ASP A 105 -21.66 4.34 18.70
C ASP A 105 -20.46 5.07 19.33
N THR A 106 -19.45 4.33 19.80
CA THR A 106 -18.27 4.88 20.48
C THR A 106 -16.96 4.50 19.81
N SER A 107 -16.94 3.42 19.04
CA SER A 107 -15.77 2.90 18.34
C SER A 107 -15.85 3.16 16.84
N THR A 108 -14.70 3.44 16.24
CA THR A 108 -14.43 3.41 14.81
C THR A 108 -13.72 2.11 14.47
N PHE A 109 -14.33 1.29 13.63
CA PHE A 109 -13.72 0.02 13.26
C PHE A 109 -12.64 0.19 12.21
N PHE A 110 -11.60 -0.64 12.30
CA PHE A 110 -10.59 -0.74 11.26
C PHE A 110 -10.13 -2.17 11.02
N THR A 111 -9.55 -2.38 9.85
CA THR A 111 -8.79 -3.56 9.49
C THR A 111 -7.51 -3.10 8.81
N PHE A 112 -6.37 -3.46 9.38
CA PHE A 112 -5.10 -3.46 8.69
C PHE A 112 -4.87 -4.84 8.08
N ALA A 113 -4.40 -4.88 6.83
CA ALA A 113 -4.00 -6.12 6.19
C ALA A 113 -2.72 -5.95 5.39
N ASP A 114 -1.95 -7.03 5.27
CA ASP A 114 -0.86 -7.13 4.32
C ASP A 114 -0.75 -8.52 3.69
N THR A 115 -0.17 -8.55 2.49
CA THR A 115 0.28 -9.78 1.83
C THR A 115 1.63 -9.53 1.18
N VAL A 116 2.65 -10.25 1.65
CA VAL A 116 4.04 -9.88 1.38
C VAL A 116 4.91 -11.10 1.05
N ALA A 117 5.77 -10.96 0.04
CA ALA A 117 6.83 -11.89 -0.27
C ALA A 117 8.17 -11.33 0.24
N ALA A 118 8.52 -11.63 1.49
CA ALA A 118 9.87 -11.35 2.00
C ALA A 118 10.90 -12.38 1.51
N ARG A 119 12.19 -12.06 1.71
CA ARG A 119 13.30 -12.92 1.31
C ARG A 119 13.18 -14.31 1.95
N GLY A 120 13.00 -15.32 1.09
CA GLY A 120 12.97 -16.72 1.49
C GLY A 120 14.36 -17.33 1.64
N TYR A 121 14.46 -18.45 2.36
CA TYR A 121 15.73 -19.15 2.62
C TYR A 121 16.46 -19.65 1.35
N LYS A 122 15.73 -19.84 0.23
CA LYS A 122 16.26 -20.43 -1.02
C LYS A 122 16.16 -19.51 -2.25
N GLY A 123 15.74 -18.26 -2.11
CA GLY A 123 15.30 -17.45 -3.26
C GLY A 123 15.92 -16.06 -3.35
N ILE A 124 16.11 -15.61 -4.60
CA ILE A 124 16.48 -14.24 -5.00
C ILE A 124 15.27 -13.52 -5.65
N SER A 125 14.05 -13.96 -5.34
CA SER A 125 12.84 -13.36 -5.90
C SER A 125 12.69 -11.91 -5.45
N GLU A 126 12.01 -11.10 -6.27
CA GLU A 126 11.65 -9.74 -5.88
C GLU A 126 10.93 -9.76 -4.52
N CYS A 127 11.41 -8.93 -3.61
CA CYS A 127 10.84 -8.79 -2.28
C CYS A 127 9.88 -7.61 -2.30
N HIS A 128 8.58 -7.89 -2.32
CA HIS A 128 7.55 -6.86 -2.43
C HIS A 128 6.26 -7.29 -1.71
N GLY A 129 5.33 -6.36 -1.54
CA GLY A 129 4.07 -6.65 -0.87
C GLY A 129 3.03 -5.55 -1.02
N TRP A 130 1.80 -5.92 -0.71
CA TRP A 130 0.66 -5.03 -0.61
C TRP A 130 0.31 -4.84 0.85
N MET A 131 0.08 -3.60 1.27
CA MET A 131 -0.39 -3.26 2.60
C MET A 131 -1.58 -2.32 2.49
N GLY A 132 -2.51 -2.39 3.43
CA GLY A 132 -3.65 -1.50 3.42
C GLY A 132 -4.34 -1.39 4.75
N ILE A 133 -5.13 -0.34 4.88
CA ILE A 133 -6.03 -0.14 6.00
C ILE A 133 -7.39 0.30 5.49
N LYS A 134 -8.43 -0.37 5.96
CA LYS A 134 -9.84 0.00 5.80
C LYS A 134 -10.38 0.43 7.14
N PHE A 135 -11.01 1.60 7.23
CA PHE A 135 -11.37 2.19 8.51
C PHE A 135 -12.56 3.15 8.40
N GLN A 136 -13.22 3.37 9.54
CA GLN A 136 -14.18 4.45 9.72
C GLN A 136 -13.49 5.67 10.33
N ALA A 137 -13.70 6.87 9.77
CA ALA A 137 -13.15 8.10 10.35
C ALA A 137 -13.86 8.46 11.67
N HIS A 138 -15.19 8.30 11.70
CA HIS A 138 -16.08 8.50 12.84
C HIS A 138 -16.94 7.26 13.11
N PRO A 139 -17.46 7.06 14.34
CA PRO A 139 -18.37 5.96 14.60
C PRO A 139 -19.56 5.99 13.62
N ARG A 140 -19.95 4.81 13.13
CA ARG A 140 -21.00 4.62 12.10
C ARG A 140 -20.74 5.23 10.72
N ASP A 141 -19.56 5.81 10.48
CA ASP A 141 -19.24 6.42 9.18
C ASP A 141 -19.10 5.38 8.07
N GLU A 142 -19.20 5.82 6.82
CA GLU A 142 -18.80 5.00 5.67
C GLU A 142 -17.30 4.69 5.73
N ASP A 143 -16.91 3.57 5.12
CA ASP A 143 -15.52 3.16 5.16
C ASP A 143 -14.66 4.01 4.22
N SER A 144 -13.44 4.27 4.66
CA SER A 144 -12.34 4.79 3.87
C SER A 144 -11.20 3.79 3.84
N GLN A 145 -10.35 3.88 2.84
CA GLN A 145 -9.31 2.91 2.59
C GLN A 145 -8.05 3.60 2.07
N ILE A 146 -6.90 3.10 2.52
CA ILE A 146 -5.59 3.42 1.95
C ILE A 146 -4.94 2.09 1.58
N ILE A 147 -4.47 1.97 0.35
CA ILE A 147 -3.66 0.86 -0.13
C ILE A 147 -2.31 1.40 -0.56
N ILE A 148 -1.24 0.68 -0.21
CA ILE A 148 0.10 0.91 -0.73
C ILE A 148 0.69 -0.40 -1.28
N HIS A 149 1.57 -0.26 -2.25
CA HIS A 149 2.53 -1.30 -2.61
C HIS A 149 3.92 -0.89 -2.15
N VAL A 150 4.69 -1.87 -1.67
CA VAL A 150 6.04 -1.66 -1.14
C VAL A 150 7.03 -2.64 -1.75
N ARG A 151 8.27 -2.19 -1.91
CA ARG A 151 9.41 -3.04 -2.28
C ARG A 151 10.43 -3.00 -1.17
N MET A 152 10.84 -4.18 -0.70
CA MET A 152 11.81 -4.32 0.38
C MET A 152 13.21 -4.43 -0.21
N LEU A 153 14.07 -3.49 0.16
CA LEU A 153 15.40 -3.33 -0.43
C LEU A 153 16.52 -3.89 0.46
N ASP A 154 16.23 -4.11 1.74
CA ASP A 154 17.16 -4.76 2.66
C ASP A 154 17.55 -6.17 2.19
N SER A 155 18.81 -6.55 2.44
CA SER A 155 19.38 -7.84 2.02
C SER A 155 19.05 -8.99 2.98
N GLU A 156 18.59 -8.68 4.19
CA GLU A 156 18.30 -9.66 5.24
C GLU A 156 16.80 -9.69 5.55
N ALA A 157 16.23 -10.89 5.67
CA ALA A 157 14.80 -11.06 5.95
C ALA A 157 14.38 -10.34 7.23
N ALA A 158 15.17 -10.40 8.31
CA ALA A 158 14.86 -9.73 9.57
C ALA A 158 14.79 -8.19 9.44
N LEU A 159 15.65 -7.60 8.61
CA LEU A 159 15.63 -6.16 8.34
C LEU A 159 14.43 -5.77 7.46
N GLN A 160 14.05 -6.61 6.49
CA GLN A 160 12.83 -6.42 5.71
C GLN A 160 11.58 -6.44 6.59
N GLN A 161 11.51 -7.41 7.51
CA GLN A 161 10.44 -7.58 8.50
C GLN A 161 10.32 -6.33 9.40
N GLU A 162 11.43 -5.84 9.93
CA GLU A 162 11.46 -4.61 10.73
C GLU A 162 10.95 -3.40 9.94
N ALA A 163 11.42 -3.23 8.69
CA ALA A 163 11.02 -2.11 7.84
C ALA A 163 9.52 -2.14 7.51
N LEU A 164 8.97 -3.32 7.21
CA LEU A 164 7.52 -3.52 7.03
C LEU A 164 6.74 -3.15 8.29
N GLY A 165 7.21 -3.59 9.46
CA GLY A 165 6.60 -3.24 10.74
C GLY A 165 6.50 -1.74 10.93
N ILE A 166 7.58 -1.00 10.63
CA ILE A 166 7.61 0.46 10.75
C ILE A 166 6.67 1.13 9.73
N VAL A 167 6.71 0.75 8.44
CA VAL A 167 5.79 1.32 7.43
C VAL A 167 4.34 1.02 7.77
N GLY A 168 4.03 -0.18 8.25
CA GLY A 168 2.68 -0.55 8.66
C GLY A 168 2.17 0.30 9.83
N VAL A 169 3.02 0.55 10.83
CA VAL A 169 2.68 1.48 11.93
C VAL A 169 2.46 2.90 11.39
N ASN A 170 3.32 3.38 10.50
CA ASN A 170 3.16 4.69 9.88
C ASN A 170 1.86 4.80 9.08
N LEU A 171 1.47 3.75 8.34
CA LEU A 171 0.22 3.69 7.59
C LEU A 171 -1.01 3.74 8.51
N VAL A 172 -1.02 2.92 9.57
CA VAL A 172 -2.12 2.90 10.56
C VAL A 172 -2.23 4.24 11.28
N TYR A 173 -1.10 4.80 11.72
CA TYR A 173 -1.07 6.13 12.34
C TYR A 173 -1.56 7.20 11.38
N GLY A 174 -1.06 7.21 10.14
CA GLY A 174 -1.44 8.16 9.12
C GLY A 174 -2.94 8.13 8.83
N ALA A 175 -3.54 6.94 8.72
CA ALA A 175 -4.98 6.79 8.52
C ALA A 175 -5.82 7.43 9.64
N PHE A 176 -5.36 7.39 10.90
CA PHE A 176 -6.14 7.94 12.02
C PHE A 176 -5.81 9.39 12.34
N ALA A 177 -4.54 9.77 12.26
CA ALA A 177 -4.06 11.08 12.68
C ALA A 177 -3.96 12.07 11.53
N LEU A 178 -3.75 11.61 10.29
CA LEU A 178 -3.36 12.46 9.15
C LEU A 178 -4.30 12.32 7.94
N ASN A 179 -5.43 11.62 8.05
CA ASN A 179 -6.36 11.43 6.91
C ASN A 179 -6.90 12.75 6.32
N HIS A 180 -6.90 13.83 7.08
CA HIS A 180 -7.33 15.16 6.64
C HIS A 180 -6.23 15.94 5.93
N GLU A 181 -4.98 15.49 6.03
CA GLU A 181 -3.78 16.07 5.39
C GLU A 181 -3.03 14.97 4.62
N PRO A 182 -3.56 14.49 3.47
CA PRO A 182 -3.02 13.33 2.76
C PRO A 182 -1.58 13.50 2.27
N GLU A 183 -1.15 14.72 1.95
CA GLU A 183 0.25 14.98 1.62
C GLU A 183 1.17 14.74 2.83
N LEU A 184 0.77 15.19 4.02
CA LEU A 184 1.51 14.92 5.25
C LEU A 184 1.47 13.45 5.63
N LEU A 185 0.35 12.77 5.35
CA LEU A 185 0.23 11.31 5.49
C LEU A 185 1.29 10.61 4.64
N VAL A 186 1.38 10.92 3.34
CA VAL A 186 2.36 10.36 2.41
C VAL A 186 3.78 10.62 2.90
N ASP A 187 4.08 11.86 3.28
CA ASP A 187 5.38 12.24 3.85
C ASP A 187 5.74 11.39 5.08
N SER A 188 4.77 11.10 5.95
CA SER A 188 4.97 10.38 7.21
C SER A 188 5.18 8.86 7.06
N LEU A 189 4.94 8.28 5.87
CA LEU A 189 5.04 6.84 5.64
C LEU A 189 6.46 6.29 5.85
N LEU A 190 7.48 7.13 5.65
CA LEU A 190 8.89 6.78 5.90
C LEU A 190 9.46 7.34 7.20
N ASP A 191 8.65 7.87 8.12
CA ASP A 191 9.20 8.25 9.43
C ASP A 191 9.90 7.05 10.09
N GLY A 192 11.15 7.24 10.52
CA GLY A 192 11.98 6.17 11.06
C GLY A 192 12.60 5.23 10.02
N LEU A 193 12.48 5.52 8.72
CA LEU A 193 13.03 4.71 7.63
C LEU A 193 13.78 5.56 6.60
N SER A 194 14.75 4.94 5.92
CA SER A 194 15.37 5.49 4.73
C SER A 194 14.79 4.84 3.48
N THR A 195 14.78 5.58 2.37
CA THR A 195 14.40 5.09 1.03
C THR A 195 15.30 3.96 0.52
N SER A 196 16.44 3.71 1.17
CA SER A 196 17.32 2.57 0.87
C SER A 196 16.86 1.25 1.47
N ARG A 197 15.93 1.27 2.44
CA ARG A 197 15.39 0.07 3.10
C ARG A 197 14.07 -0.38 2.49
N ILE A 198 13.21 0.59 2.16
CA ILE A 198 11.90 0.33 1.59
C ILE A 198 11.53 1.42 0.57
N GLU A 199 10.92 0.99 -0.52
CA GLU A 199 10.34 1.84 -1.56
C GLU A 199 8.81 1.74 -1.46
N ILE A 200 8.10 2.86 -1.61
CA ILE A 200 6.63 2.90 -1.73
C ILE A 200 6.34 3.37 -3.16
N ASP A 201 6.05 2.41 -4.03
CA ASP A 201 5.92 2.61 -5.48
C ASP A 201 4.47 2.80 -5.96
N MET A 202 3.50 2.63 -5.07
CA MET A 202 2.09 2.90 -5.34
C MET A 202 1.36 3.29 -4.06
N ILE A 203 0.46 4.26 -4.18
CA ILE A 203 -0.52 4.59 -3.14
C ILE A 203 -1.88 4.91 -3.77
N GLU A 204 -2.95 4.45 -3.13
CA GLU A 204 -4.32 4.78 -3.49
C GLU A 204 -5.17 5.02 -2.25
N PHE A 205 -5.96 6.09 -2.32
CA PHE A 205 -6.96 6.49 -1.35
C PHE A 205 -8.36 6.30 -1.92
N ALA A 206 -9.28 5.78 -1.11
CA ALA A 206 -10.67 5.56 -1.48
C ALA A 206 -11.64 5.77 -0.31
N GLY A 207 -12.91 6.06 -0.59
CA GLY A 207 -13.98 6.19 0.41
C GLY A 207 -14.22 7.61 0.94
N ILE A 208 -15.10 7.73 1.94
CA ILE A 208 -15.67 9.02 2.38
C ILE A 208 -14.63 10.07 2.78
N ALA A 209 -13.58 9.69 3.52
CA ALA A 209 -12.54 10.60 3.97
C ALA A 209 -11.70 11.16 2.81
N PHE A 210 -11.69 10.48 1.67
CA PHE A 210 -10.78 10.76 0.56
C PHE A 210 -11.49 11.12 -0.75
N ARG A 211 -12.80 11.42 -0.72
CA ARG A 211 -13.59 11.75 -1.94
C ARG A 211 -13.06 12.93 -2.76
N ARG A 212 -12.22 13.78 -2.16
CA ARG A 212 -11.61 14.96 -2.80
C ARG A 212 -10.15 14.74 -3.22
N ILE A 213 -9.58 13.56 -2.96
CA ILE A 213 -8.20 13.25 -3.29
C ILE A 213 -8.11 12.83 -4.76
N ASP A 214 -7.17 13.44 -5.48
CA ASP A 214 -6.71 12.93 -6.77
C ASP A 214 -5.51 12.01 -6.55
N ASN A 215 -5.73 10.70 -6.73
CA ASN A 215 -4.69 9.69 -6.53
C ASN A 215 -3.47 9.90 -7.42
N ARG A 216 -3.61 10.58 -8.57
CA ARG A 216 -2.48 10.89 -9.45
C ARG A 216 -1.52 11.85 -8.79
N LEU A 217 -2.04 12.85 -8.07
CA LEU A 217 -1.22 13.80 -7.32
C LEU A 217 -0.48 13.09 -6.19
N MET A 218 -1.12 12.12 -5.53
CA MET A 218 -0.48 11.34 -4.47
C MET A 218 0.63 10.43 -5.02
N SER A 219 0.43 9.80 -6.18
CA SER A 219 1.51 9.04 -6.82
C SER A 219 2.66 9.94 -7.31
N LEU A 220 2.36 11.14 -7.82
CA LEU A 220 3.40 12.13 -8.15
C LEU A 220 4.16 12.60 -6.91
N LYS A 221 3.48 12.72 -5.77
CA LYS A 221 4.09 13.05 -4.48
C LYS A 221 5.10 12.00 -4.04
N LEU A 222 4.83 10.71 -4.26
CA LEU A 222 5.80 9.64 -4.02
C LEU A 222 7.11 9.89 -4.81
N VAL A 223 6.99 10.28 -6.09
CA VAL A 223 8.15 10.57 -6.93
C VAL A 223 8.88 11.83 -6.46
N GLU A 224 8.16 12.90 -6.13
CA GLU A 224 8.73 14.15 -5.60
C GLU A 224 9.55 13.92 -4.32
N LEU A 225 9.07 13.03 -3.44
CA LEU A 225 9.73 12.67 -2.18
C LEU A 225 10.86 11.65 -2.35
N GLY A 226 11.09 11.14 -3.57
CA GLY A 226 12.06 10.08 -3.83
C GLY A 226 11.65 8.71 -3.26
N LEU A 227 10.37 8.53 -2.94
CA LEU A 227 9.78 7.28 -2.46
C LEU A 227 9.57 6.25 -3.57
N SER A 228 9.48 6.73 -4.82
CA SER A 228 9.41 5.91 -6.02
C SER A 228 10.17 6.56 -7.18
N GLY A 229 10.75 5.73 -8.04
CA GLY A 229 11.40 6.21 -9.27
C GLY A 229 10.44 6.62 -10.38
N ALA A 230 9.17 6.17 -10.35
CA ALA A 230 8.19 6.44 -11.39
C ALA A 230 6.75 6.26 -10.88
N ALA A 231 5.81 6.99 -11.49
CA ALA A 231 4.38 6.77 -11.31
C ALA A 231 3.76 6.36 -12.66
N MET A 232 2.83 5.40 -12.64
CA MET A 232 2.16 4.90 -13.84
C MET A 232 0.65 5.10 -13.73
N PHE A 233 0.04 5.56 -14.83
CA PHE A 233 -1.39 5.86 -14.88
C PHE A 233 -2.02 5.23 -16.12
N ALA A 234 -3.24 4.73 -15.99
CA ALA A 234 -4.07 4.34 -17.12
C ALA A 234 -4.63 5.59 -17.84
N ALA A 235 -5.16 5.40 -19.05
CA ALA A 235 -5.76 6.47 -19.84
C ALA A 235 -6.96 7.17 -19.15
N ASN A 236 -7.64 6.46 -18.25
CA ASN A 236 -8.74 6.99 -17.43
C ASN A 236 -8.25 7.73 -16.15
N GLY A 237 -6.93 7.79 -15.92
CA GLY A 237 -6.32 8.41 -14.74
C GLY A 237 -6.17 7.50 -13.52
N GLU A 238 -6.52 6.22 -13.62
CA GLU A 238 -6.31 5.23 -12.55
C GLU A 238 -4.82 5.00 -12.30
N VAL A 239 -4.44 4.88 -11.03
CA VAL A 239 -3.06 4.57 -10.63
C VAL A 239 -2.79 3.09 -10.85
N LEU A 240 -1.70 2.78 -11.55
CA LEU A 240 -1.31 1.41 -11.86
C LEU A 240 -0.03 1.03 -11.11
N GLN A 241 -0.02 -0.14 -10.47
CA GLN A 241 1.22 -0.73 -9.98
C GLN A 241 1.93 -1.44 -11.15
N PRO A 242 3.20 -1.08 -11.47
CA PRO A 242 3.88 -1.57 -12.68
C PRO A 242 4.02 -3.09 -12.77
N SER A 243 4.46 -3.74 -11.68
CA SER A 243 4.70 -5.18 -11.64
C SER A 243 3.42 -6.02 -11.77
N GLU A 244 2.25 -5.46 -11.46
CA GLU A 244 0.95 -6.08 -11.70
C GLU A 244 0.48 -5.87 -13.14
N PHE A 245 0.48 -4.62 -13.61
CA PHE A 245 -0.07 -4.30 -14.92
C PHE A 245 0.74 -4.89 -16.07
N LEU A 246 2.08 -4.85 -15.96
CA LEU A 246 3.01 -5.34 -16.99
C LEU A 246 3.28 -6.85 -16.88
N TYR A 247 2.68 -7.54 -15.91
CA TYR A 247 2.99 -8.93 -15.61
C TYR A 247 2.73 -9.86 -16.80
N ARG A 248 3.79 -10.52 -17.31
CA ARG A 248 3.75 -11.46 -18.45
C ARG A 248 3.16 -10.87 -19.73
N LYS A 249 3.09 -9.55 -19.85
CA LYS A 249 2.67 -8.87 -21.08
C LYS A 249 3.89 -8.46 -21.90
N PRO A 250 3.88 -8.62 -23.23
CA PRO A 250 4.79 -7.89 -24.09
C PRO A 250 4.59 -6.38 -23.87
N ILE A 251 5.69 -5.63 -23.76
CA ILE A 251 5.66 -4.20 -23.43
C ILE A 251 6.13 -3.42 -24.65
N LEU A 252 5.30 -2.49 -25.10
CA LEU A 252 5.67 -1.47 -26.08
C LEU A 252 5.83 -0.13 -25.35
N VAL A 253 6.96 0.54 -25.51
CA VAL A 253 7.25 1.82 -24.83
C VAL A 253 7.72 2.86 -25.84
N GLU A 254 7.00 3.98 -25.93
CA GLU A 254 7.48 5.19 -26.60
C GLU A 254 8.11 6.12 -25.57
N ARG A 255 9.44 6.24 -25.60
CA ARG A 255 10.18 7.06 -24.63
C ARG A 255 10.25 8.51 -25.13
N GLY A 256 9.67 9.45 -24.39
CA GLY A 256 9.69 10.86 -24.76
C GLY A 256 9.15 11.80 -23.67
N SER A 257 9.30 13.10 -23.91
CA SER A 257 8.58 14.14 -23.16
C SER A 257 7.52 14.71 -24.07
N PHE A 258 6.25 14.53 -23.70
CA PHE A 258 5.11 14.90 -24.54
C PHE A 258 4.43 16.14 -23.95
N ARG A 259 4.57 17.29 -24.63
CA ARG A 259 4.00 18.57 -24.20
C ARG A 259 3.55 19.41 -25.41
N PRO A 260 2.36 19.19 -25.98
CA PRO A 260 1.40 18.11 -25.70
C PRO A 260 1.75 16.80 -26.43
N VAL A 261 0.93 15.76 -26.25
CA VAL A 261 0.92 14.60 -27.14
C VAL A 261 0.38 15.03 -28.51
N CYS A 262 1.10 14.73 -29.59
CA CYS A 262 0.72 15.10 -30.96
C CYS A 262 0.24 13.87 -31.76
N ASN A 263 -0.48 14.12 -32.87
CA ASN A 263 -0.90 13.06 -33.80
C ASN A 263 0.27 12.22 -34.33
N VAL A 264 1.47 12.82 -34.44
CA VAL A 264 2.69 12.11 -34.84
C VAL A 264 3.08 11.06 -33.80
N ASN A 265 3.00 11.37 -32.50
CA ASN A 265 3.29 10.40 -31.44
C ASN A 265 2.29 9.24 -31.46
N LEU A 266 1.00 9.56 -31.58
CA LEU A 266 -0.05 8.54 -31.68
C LEU A 266 0.14 7.65 -32.91
N ASP A 267 0.52 8.23 -34.04
CA ASP A 267 0.79 7.47 -35.26
C ASP A 267 2.05 6.59 -35.13
N MET A 268 3.11 7.11 -34.52
CA MET A 268 4.32 6.35 -34.21
C MET A 268 4.01 5.14 -33.32
N LEU A 269 3.27 5.35 -32.22
CA LEU A 269 2.88 4.27 -31.31
C LEU A 269 2.00 3.23 -32.01
N ARG A 270 1.03 3.66 -32.82
CA ARG A 270 0.18 2.77 -33.62
C ARG A 270 1.00 1.92 -34.61
N CYS A 271 1.84 2.56 -35.42
CA CYS A 271 2.66 1.86 -36.40
C CYS A 271 3.64 0.88 -35.73
N ALA A 272 4.22 1.29 -34.59
CA ALA A 272 5.07 0.42 -33.78
C ALA A 272 4.28 -0.76 -33.21
N HIS A 273 3.05 -0.55 -32.73
CA HIS A 273 2.18 -1.60 -32.22
C HIS A 273 1.83 -2.63 -33.30
N GLU A 274 1.44 -2.20 -34.51
CA GLU A 274 1.16 -3.10 -35.63
C GLU A 274 2.35 -4.00 -35.94
N LYS A 275 3.57 -3.44 -36.00
CA LYS A 275 4.80 -4.22 -36.24
C LYS A 275 5.19 -5.10 -35.08
N PHE A 276 5.02 -4.63 -33.85
CA PHE A 276 5.36 -5.38 -32.65
C PHE A 276 4.43 -6.60 -32.48
N ALA A 277 3.15 -6.45 -32.80
CA ALA A 277 2.16 -7.53 -32.73
C ALA A 277 2.40 -8.66 -33.76
N GLU A 278 3.12 -8.39 -34.86
CA GLU A 278 3.48 -9.38 -35.88
C GLU A 278 4.62 -10.32 -35.43
N LEU A 279 5.41 -9.95 -34.42
CA LEU A 279 6.53 -10.76 -33.93
C LEU A 279 6.04 -12.11 -33.37
N SER A 280 6.77 -13.19 -33.67
CA SER A 280 6.40 -14.56 -33.26
C SER A 280 6.12 -14.69 -31.77
N ASP A 281 6.90 -13.97 -30.96
CA ASP A 281 6.86 -14.07 -29.50
C ASP A 281 5.79 -13.17 -28.87
N VAL A 282 5.14 -12.32 -29.67
CA VAL A 282 4.10 -11.36 -29.26
C VAL A 282 2.73 -11.74 -29.82
N LYS A 283 2.70 -12.37 -31.00
CA LYS A 283 1.48 -12.71 -31.73
C LYS A 283 0.44 -13.41 -30.86
N GLY A 284 -0.76 -12.82 -30.78
CA GLY A 284 -1.90 -13.34 -30.01
C GLY A 284 -1.83 -13.08 -28.50
N LYS A 285 -0.83 -12.34 -28.00
CA LYS A 285 -0.74 -11.90 -26.60
C LYS A 285 -1.32 -10.49 -26.42
N ASP A 286 -1.77 -10.20 -25.21
CA ASP A 286 -2.19 -8.86 -24.79
C ASP A 286 -0.97 -7.95 -24.58
N ILE A 287 -0.84 -6.90 -25.39
CA ILE A 287 0.31 -5.98 -25.39
C ILE A 287 0.02 -4.81 -24.46
N ALA A 288 0.89 -4.61 -23.46
CA ALA A 288 0.86 -3.41 -22.63
C ALA A 288 1.54 -2.25 -23.37
N HIS A 289 0.85 -1.11 -23.45
CA HIS A 289 1.31 0.13 -24.04
C HIS A 289 0.70 1.33 -23.32
#